data_AF-A0A521TD19-F1
#
_entry.id   AF-A0A521TD19-F1
#
_cell.length_a   1.000
_cell.length_b   1.000
_cell.length_c   1.000
_cell.angle_alpha   90.00
_cell.angle_beta   90.00
_cell.angle_gamma   90.00
#
_symmetry.space_group_name_H-M   'P 1'
#
loop_
_entity.id
_entity.type
_entity.pdbx_description
1 polymer ?
#
loop_
_entity_poly.entity_id
_entity_poly.type
_entity_poly.pdbx_seq_one_letter_code
_entity_poly.pdbx_strand_id
1 'polypeptide(L)'
;MSISAPASFTVNVGTTVPVTNVTVSYGDGQSRQLGTFSGTQTVSHFYSTSGIFDVTVSATDPDGIVTTATTQIAITNLTGTMTSSAATAQRGVTVITFTASVLPSGASIDHYVWEFDDGTGSVTSFGNTQTHVFSSGTPAGIKTVQVTVFPLYGASFKITLQITVTV
;
A
#
# COMPACT_ATOMS: atom_id res chain seq x y z
N MET A 1 -2.51 -9.94 -6.09
CA MET A 1 -3.44 -8.80 -6.16
C MET A 1 -3.03 -7.80 -5.10
N SER A 2 -1.99 -7.01 -5.32
CA SER A 2 -1.40 -6.09 -4.32
C SER A 2 -2.06 -4.71 -4.50
N ILE A 3 -2.34 -3.86 -3.50
CA ILE A 3 -3.22 -2.65 -3.69
C ILE A 3 -2.68 -1.28 -3.21
N SER A 4 -3.12 -0.23 -3.89
CA SER A 4 -2.76 1.21 -3.74
C SER A 4 -2.94 1.86 -2.37
N ALA A 5 -2.16 2.92 -2.13
CA ALA A 5 -2.44 4.02 -1.21
C ALA A 5 -3.89 4.57 -1.34
N PRO A 6 -4.46 5.20 -0.29
CA PRO A 6 -5.84 5.67 -0.33
C PRO A 6 -6.05 6.68 -1.45
N ALA A 7 -7.08 6.47 -2.28
CA ALA A 7 -7.49 7.44 -3.28
C ALA A 7 -8.29 8.55 -2.57
N SER A 8 -7.95 9.80 -2.88
CA SER A 8 -8.62 10.98 -2.31
C SER A 8 -9.48 11.66 -3.38
N PHE A 9 -10.71 12.02 -3.00
CA PHE A 9 -11.71 12.61 -3.87
C PHE A 9 -12.20 13.92 -3.28
N THR A 10 -12.27 14.96 -4.12
CA THR A 10 -12.84 16.25 -3.76
C THR A 10 -14.25 16.33 -4.33
N VAL A 11 -15.25 16.41 -3.45
CA VAL A 11 -16.65 16.55 -3.80
C VAL A 11 -17.05 18.02 -3.68
N ASN A 12 -17.60 18.58 -4.76
CA ASN A 12 -18.09 19.95 -4.80
C ASN A 12 -19.59 19.96 -5.02
N VAL A 13 -20.33 20.50 -4.05
CA VAL A 13 -21.78 20.68 -4.12
C VAL A 13 -22.09 22.16 -4.25
N GLY A 14 -22.87 22.53 -5.26
CA GLY A 14 -23.30 23.91 -5.48
C GLY A 14 -23.99 24.50 -4.25
N THR A 15 -23.73 25.78 -3.97
CA THR A 15 -24.23 26.45 -2.76
C THR A 15 -25.64 27.02 -2.92
N THR A 16 -26.22 26.94 -4.11
CA THR A 16 -27.48 27.59 -4.47
C THR A 16 -28.69 26.65 -4.42
N VAL A 17 -28.48 25.34 -4.25
CA VAL A 17 -29.55 24.35 -4.14
C VAL A 17 -29.34 23.58 -2.84
N PRO A 18 -30.31 23.58 -1.90
CA PRO A 18 -30.21 22.74 -0.71
C PRO A 18 -30.19 21.28 -1.12
N VAL A 19 -29.33 20.47 -0.50
CA VAL A 19 -29.30 19.02 -0.68
C VAL A 19 -29.73 18.33 0.62
N THR A 20 -30.54 17.29 0.51
CA THR A 20 -30.93 16.45 1.65
C THR A 20 -29.96 15.31 1.88
N ASN A 21 -29.23 14.90 0.83
CA ASN A 21 -28.24 13.86 0.94
C ASN A 21 -27.20 13.94 -0.18
N VAL A 22 -25.96 13.60 0.16
CA VAL A 22 -24.87 13.37 -0.80
C VAL A 22 -24.27 12.01 -0.52
N THR A 23 -24.13 11.19 -1.56
CA THR A 23 -23.54 9.85 -1.49
C THR A 23 -22.45 9.71 -2.53
N VAL A 24 -21.34 9.07 -2.18
CA VAL A 24 -20.27 8.70 -3.12
C VAL A 24 -20.28 7.20 -3.26
N SER A 25 -20.38 6.70 -4.49
CA SER A 25 -20.12 5.30 -4.84
C SER A 25 -18.74 5.20 -5.47
N TYR A 26 -17.92 4.28 -5.00
CA TYR A 26 -16.52 4.15 -5.40
C TYR A 26 -16.32 3.22 -6.61
N GLY A 27 -17.38 2.64 -7.16
CA GLY A 27 -17.30 1.76 -8.33
C GLY A 27 -16.78 0.34 -8.02
N ASP A 28 -16.39 0.05 -6.78
CA ASP A 28 -15.98 -1.27 -6.27
C ASP A 28 -17.10 -1.98 -5.49
N GLY A 29 -18.33 -1.46 -5.59
CA GLY A 29 -19.49 -1.92 -4.83
C GLY A 29 -19.61 -1.29 -3.43
N GLN A 30 -18.65 -0.49 -2.98
CA GLN A 30 -18.76 0.30 -1.76
C GLN A 30 -19.28 1.71 -2.03
N SER A 31 -20.02 2.24 -1.06
CA SER A 31 -20.54 3.60 -1.09
C SER A 31 -20.48 4.22 0.30
N ARG A 32 -20.36 5.55 0.35
CA ARG A 32 -20.34 6.34 1.59
C ARG A 32 -21.34 7.48 1.50
N GLN A 33 -22.20 7.58 2.51
CA GLN A 33 -23.08 8.71 2.70
C GLN A 33 -22.33 9.86 3.41
N LEU A 34 -22.40 11.06 2.84
CA LEU A 34 -21.78 12.28 3.36
C LEU A 34 -22.80 13.20 4.05
N GLY A 35 -24.10 12.92 3.87
CA GLY A 35 -25.19 13.71 4.43
C GLY A 35 -25.38 15.04 3.69
N THR A 36 -25.96 16.02 4.38
CA THR A 36 -26.21 17.36 3.82
C THR A 36 -24.98 18.25 3.97
N PHE A 37 -24.46 18.76 2.86
CA PHE A 37 -23.49 19.85 2.87
C PHE A 37 -23.55 20.66 1.57
N SER A 38 -23.02 21.88 1.64
CA SER A 38 -22.79 22.75 0.49
C SER A 38 -21.32 23.19 0.48
N GLY A 39 -20.73 23.34 -0.70
CA GLY A 39 -19.30 23.64 -0.85
C GLY A 39 -18.45 22.39 -1.08
N THR A 40 -17.22 22.40 -0.57
CA THR A 40 -16.22 21.37 -0.86
C THR A 40 -15.98 20.45 0.33
N GLN A 41 -15.91 19.15 0.08
CA GLN A 41 -15.51 18.14 1.05
C GLN A 41 -14.54 17.13 0.42
N THR A 42 -13.48 16.78 1.15
CA THR A 42 -12.55 15.74 0.73
C THR A 42 -12.85 14.42 1.44
N VAL A 43 -12.88 13.33 0.69
CA VAL A 43 -13.07 11.98 1.21
C VAL A 43 -12.00 11.04 0.67
N SER A 44 -11.63 10.03 1.44
CA SER A 44 -10.69 8.98 1.01
C SER A 44 -11.37 7.61 0.97
N HIS A 45 -10.85 6.73 0.11
CA HIS A 45 -11.27 5.34 0.00
C HIS A 45 -10.10 4.42 -0.31
N PHE A 46 -10.14 3.20 0.23
CA PHE A 46 -9.17 2.14 -0.03
C PHE A 46 -9.78 1.09 -0.96
N TYR A 47 -9.08 0.77 -2.04
CA TYR A 47 -9.51 -0.24 -3.00
C TYR A 47 -8.80 -1.57 -2.73
N SER A 48 -9.57 -2.65 -2.69
CA SER A 48 -9.07 -4.01 -2.43
C SER A 48 -8.54 -4.73 -3.68
N THR A 49 -8.74 -4.15 -4.87
CA THR A 49 -8.25 -4.69 -6.15
C THR A 49 -7.69 -3.59 -7.04
N SER A 50 -6.71 -3.95 -7.88
CA SER A 50 -6.25 -3.07 -8.96
C SER A 50 -7.26 -3.07 -10.10
N GLY A 51 -7.50 -1.92 -10.69
CA GLY A 51 -8.47 -1.79 -11.77
C GLY A 51 -8.79 -0.34 -12.07
N ILE A 52 -9.69 -0.15 -13.03
CA ILE A 52 -10.28 1.14 -13.35
C ILE A 52 -11.64 1.17 -12.66
N PHE A 53 -11.91 2.23 -11.90
CA PHE A 53 -13.15 2.40 -11.15
C PHE A 53 -13.82 3.72 -11.50
N ASP A 54 -15.13 3.64 -11.76
CA ASP A 54 -15.98 4.81 -11.98
C ASP A 54 -16.57 5.26 -10.65
N VAL A 55 -16.05 6.37 -10.12
CA VAL A 55 -16.45 6.97 -8.86
C VAL A 55 -17.57 7.97 -9.13
N THR A 56 -18.74 7.72 -8.59
CA THR A 56 -19.95 8.49 -8.84
C THR A 56 -20.44 9.15 -7.56
N VAL A 57 -20.57 10.48 -7.58
CA VAL A 57 -21.26 11.24 -6.54
C VAL A 57 -22.72 11.42 -6.97
N SER A 58 -23.65 11.21 -6.04
CA SER A 58 -25.08 11.50 -6.19
C SER A 58 -25.50 12.50 -5.12
N ALA A 59 -26.17 13.58 -5.52
CA ALA A 59 -26.77 14.57 -4.63
C ALA A 59 -28.29 14.55 -4.81
N THR A 60 -29.03 14.50 -3.70
CA THR A 60 -30.50 14.49 -3.67
C THR A 60 -30.98 15.81 -3.11
N ASP A 61 -31.93 16.46 -3.76
CA ASP A 61 -32.57 17.69 -3.29
C ASP A 61 -33.79 17.40 -2.37
N PRO A 62 -34.50 18.42 -1.84
CA PRO A 62 -35.69 18.22 -1.01
C PRO A 62 -36.88 17.62 -1.75
N ASP A 63 -36.95 17.79 -3.07
CA ASP A 63 -38.00 17.24 -3.92
C ASP A 63 -37.72 15.79 -4.33
N GLY A 64 -36.56 15.25 -3.93
CA GLY A 64 -36.12 13.89 -4.20
C GLY A 64 -35.43 13.71 -5.56
N ILE A 65 -35.13 14.80 -6.27
CA ILE A 65 -34.41 14.76 -7.55
C ILE A 65 -32.95 14.45 -7.27
N VAL A 66 -32.40 13.48 -8.01
CA VAL A 66 -31.01 13.06 -7.90
C VAL A 66 -30.20 13.59 -9.08
N THR A 67 -29.11 14.28 -8.78
CA THR A 67 -28.09 14.67 -9.77
C THR A 67 -26.81 13.91 -9.51
N THR A 68 -26.13 13.47 -10.57
CA THR A 68 -24.91 12.68 -10.47
C THR A 68 -23.73 13.31 -11.20
N ALA A 69 -22.53 13.06 -10.69
CA ALA A 69 -21.27 13.36 -11.37
C ALA A 69 -20.33 12.16 -11.23
N THR A 70 -19.63 11.80 -12.31
CA THR A 70 -18.75 10.63 -12.34
C THR A 70 -17.34 11.03 -12.76
N THR A 71 -16.35 10.42 -12.11
CA THR A 71 -14.94 10.50 -12.49
C THR A 71 -14.34 9.09 -12.51
N GLN A 72 -13.35 8.87 -13.36
CA GLN A 72 -12.67 7.59 -13.45
C GLN A 72 -11.29 7.68 -12.79
N ILE A 73 -10.93 6.65 -12.04
CA ILE A 73 -9.58 6.50 -11.47
C ILE A 73 -8.99 5.15 -11.80
N ALA A 74 -7.65 5.10 -11.87
CA ALA A 74 -6.89 3.87 -12.04
C ALA A 74 -6.16 3.52 -10.75
N ILE A 75 -6.42 2.33 -10.22
CA ILE A 75 -5.76 1.75 -9.06
C ILE A 75 -4.77 0.70 -9.56
N THR A 76 -3.49 0.89 -9.27
CA THR A 76 -2.41 -0.03 -9.67
C THR A 76 -2.04 -0.98 -8.54
N ASN A 77 -1.36 -2.07 -8.88
CA ASN A 77 -0.85 -2.98 -7.86
C ASN A 77 0.29 -2.34 -7.04
N LEU A 78 0.43 -2.73 -5.77
CA LEU A 78 1.67 -2.45 -5.04
C LEU A 78 2.84 -3.16 -5.68
N THR A 79 3.92 -2.42 -5.76
CA THR A 79 5.24 -2.95 -6.06
C THR A 79 6.19 -2.51 -4.96
N GLY A 80 7.37 -3.11 -4.90
CA GLY A 80 8.37 -2.65 -3.97
C GLY A 80 9.77 -3.01 -4.40
N THR A 81 10.72 -2.31 -3.79
CA THR A 81 12.15 -2.49 -3.95
C THR A 81 12.78 -2.69 -2.59
N MET A 82 13.96 -3.31 -2.57
CA MET A 82 14.75 -3.50 -1.37
C MET A 82 16.14 -2.93 -1.60
N THR A 83 16.67 -2.23 -0.62
CA THR A 83 18.07 -1.80 -0.57
C THR A 83 18.76 -2.39 0.65
N SER A 84 20.08 -2.45 0.61
CA SER A 84 20.92 -2.86 1.74
C SER A 84 22.00 -1.81 2.02
N SER A 85 22.45 -1.71 3.26
CA SER A 85 23.56 -0.84 3.65
C SER A 85 24.91 -1.28 3.09
N ALA A 86 25.03 -2.54 2.69
CA ALA A 86 26.20 -3.10 2.02
C ALA A 86 25.78 -4.20 1.03
N ALA A 87 26.51 -4.35 -0.08
CA ALA A 87 26.32 -5.43 -1.04
C ALA A 87 27.12 -6.70 -0.69
N THR A 88 28.11 -6.56 0.20
CA THR A 88 29.00 -7.64 0.68
C THR A 88 29.00 -7.69 2.21
N ALA A 89 29.01 -8.88 2.78
CA ALA A 89 29.15 -9.08 4.23
C ALA A 89 30.22 -10.12 4.56
N GLN A 90 31.10 -9.78 5.51
CA GLN A 90 31.93 -10.77 6.17
C GLN A 90 31.08 -11.52 7.20
N ARG A 91 31.02 -12.85 7.06
CA ARG A 91 30.25 -13.71 7.97
C ARG A 91 30.67 -13.52 9.43
N GLY A 92 29.69 -13.49 10.33
CA GLY A 92 29.86 -13.29 11.76
C GLY A 92 30.29 -11.89 12.18
N VAL A 93 30.47 -10.95 11.24
CA VAL A 93 31.05 -9.62 11.52
C VAL A 93 30.17 -8.50 11.00
N THR A 94 29.83 -8.50 9.71
CA THR A 94 29.12 -7.37 9.09
C THR A 94 27.64 -7.38 9.44
N VAL A 95 27.17 -6.30 10.08
CA VAL A 95 25.74 -6.01 10.24
C VAL A 95 25.25 -5.31 8.98
N ILE A 96 24.24 -5.88 8.31
CA ILE A 96 23.57 -5.25 7.18
C ILE A 96 22.18 -4.78 7.63
N THR A 97 21.84 -3.55 7.26
CA THR A 97 20.46 -3.03 7.35
C THR A 97 19.81 -3.17 5.98
N PHE A 98 18.69 -3.87 5.93
CA PHE A 98 17.81 -3.96 4.76
C PHE A 98 16.65 -3.00 4.91
N THR A 99 16.26 -2.35 3.82
CA THR A 99 15.14 -1.41 3.79
C THR A 99 14.22 -1.77 2.63
N ALA A 100 12.97 -2.08 2.92
CA ALA A 100 11.92 -2.27 1.94
C ALA A 100 11.25 -0.92 1.63
N SER A 101 11.00 -0.66 0.35
CA SER A 101 10.25 0.51 -0.13
C SER A 101 9.07 0.03 -0.94
N VAL A 102 7.89 0.60 -0.71
CA VAL A 102 6.63 0.21 -1.35
C VAL A 102 6.08 1.37 -2.16
N LEU A 103 5.61 1.07 -3.38
CA LEU A 103 4.97 2.02 -4.28
C LEU A 103 3.59 1.52 -4.73
N PRO A 104 2.62 2.42 -4.97
CA PRO A 104 2.69 3.87 -4.70
C PRO A 104 2.83 4.20 -3.20
N SER A 105 3.41 5.37 -2.91
CA SER A 105 3.63 5.84 -1.53
C SER A 105 2.30 6.08 -0.80
N GLY A 106 2.29 5.90 0.52
CA GLY A 106 1.08 6.03 1.34
C GLY A 106 0.26 4.75 1.49
N ALA A 107 0.73 3.63 0.93
CA ALA A 107 0.18 2.31 1.21
C ALA A 107 0.29 1.98 2.71
N SER A 108 -0.79 1.50 3.31
CA SER A 108 -0.78 1.06 4.71
C SER A 108 -0.31 -0.38 4.81
N ILE A 109 0.83 -0.59 5.45
CA ILE A 109 1.44 -1.91 5.62
C ILE A 109 1.16 -2.43 7.02
N ASP A 110 0.69 -3.67 7.11
CA ASP A 110 0.45 -4.34 8.39
C ASP A 110 1.78 -4.82 8.98
N HIS A 111 2.55 -5.62 8.23
CA HIS A 111 3.86 -6.09 8.64
C HIS A 111 4.73 -6.55 7.45
N TYR A 112 6.00 -6.85 7.74
CA TYR A 112 6.99 -7.39 6.83
C TYR A 112 7.52 -8.71 7.39
N VAL A 113 7.70 -9.71 6.53
CA VAL A 113 8.35 -10.98 6.89
C VAL A 113 9.63 -11.12 6.09
N TRP A 114 10.76 -11.04 6.76
CA TRP A 114 12.10 -11.16 6.19
C TRP A 114 12.57 -12.60 6.25
N GLU A 115 13.10 -13.11 5.14
CA GLU A 115 13.62 -14.46 5.01
C GLU A 115 15.05 -14.38 4.50
N PHE A 116 15.99 -15.00 5.23
CA PHE A 116 17.40 -15.07 4.87
C PHE A 116 17.73 -16.53 4.51
N ASP A 117 18.37 -16.76 3.36
CA ASP A 117 18.72 -18.11 2.89
C ASP A 117 19.97 -18.71 3.59
N ASP A 118 20.21 -18.30 4.84
CA ASP A 118 21.28 -18.79 5.70
C ASP A 118 20.80 -19.71 6.83
N GLY A 119 19.50 -20.02 6.87
CA GLY A 119 18.91 -20.93 7.84
C GLY A 119 18.49 -20.29 9.16
N THR A 120 18.58 -18.96 9.29
CA THR A 120 18.10 -18.22 10.48
C THR A 120 16.58 -18.19 10.63
N GLY A 121 15.84 -18.57 9.60
CA GLY A 121 14.38 -18.57 9.58
C GLY A 121 13.79 -17.20 9.22
N SER A 122 12.49 -17.05 9.42
CA SER A 122 11.78 -15.81 9.07
C SER A 122 11.68 -14.87 10.27
N VAL A 123 11.89 -13.57 10.04
CA VAL A 123 11.76 -12.50 11.04
C VAL A 123 10.59 -11.60 10.67
N THR A 124 9.67 -11.35 11.60
CA THR A 124 8.56 -10.42 11.39
C THR A 124 8.91 -9.04 11.96
N SER A 125 8.71 -7.98 11.18
CA SER A 125 8.87 -6.59 11.60
C SER A 125 7.64 -5.74 11.26
N PHE A 126 7.37 -4.73 12.09
CA PHE A 126 6.31 -3.73 11.83
C PHE A 126 6.87 -2.44 11.20
N GLY A 127 8.19 -2.31 11.15
CA GLY A 127 8.90 -1.29 10.37
C GLY A 127 9.40 -1.84 9.04
N ASN A 128 9.68 -0.96 8.08
CA ASN A 128 10.19 -1.33 6.77
C ASN A 128 11.70 -1.62 6.73
N THR A 129 12.35 -1.69 7.89
CA THR A 129 13.77 -1.97 8.03
C THR A 129 14.01 -3.20 8.89
N GLN A 130 15.06 -3.96 8.56
CA GLN A 130 15.50 -5.11 9.34
C GLN A 130 17.03 -5.20 9.29
N THR A 131 17.67 -5.45 10.44
CA THR A 131 19.10 -5.74 10.49
C THR A 131 19.35 -7.25 10.52
N HIS A 132 20.46 -7.68 9.93
CA HIS A 132 20.90 -9.07 9.94
C HIS A 132 22.41 -9.19 9.97
N VAL A 133 22.90 -10.27 10.57
CA VAL A 133 24.29 -10.72 10.49
C VAL A 133 24.27 -12.16 10.02
N PHE A 134 24.86 -12.42 8.85
CA PHE A 134 25.08 -13.79 8.38
C PHE A 134 26.01 -14.50 9.36
N SER A 135 25.57 -15.63 9.93
CA SER A 135 26.35 -16.35 10.95
C SER A 135 27.72 -16.81 10.44
N SER A 136 28.67 -17.07 11.34
CA SER A 136 29.98 -17.64 10.95
C SER A 136 29.87 -19.01 10.27
N GLY A 137 28.78 -19.75 10.50
CA GLY A 137 28.47 -21.01 9.85
C GLY A 137 27.88 -20.85 8.44
N THR A 138 27.50 -19.64 8.02
CA THR A 138 26.93 -19.40 6.70
C THR A 138 27.98 -19.64 5.60
N PRO A 139 27.69 -20.47 4.58
CA PRO A 139 28.60 -20.66 3.46
C PRO A 139 28.85 -19.35 2.70
N ALA A 140 30.10 -19.11 2.32
CA ALA A 140 30.44 -17.98 1.45
C ALA A 140 29.78 -18.13 0.07
N GLY A 141 29.53 -17.00 -0.59
CA GLY A 141 28.85 -16.94 -1.88
C GLY A 141 27.63 -16.00 -1.85
N ILE A 142 26.83 -16.07 -2.92
CA ILE A 142 25.62 -15.26 -3.02
C ILE A 142 24.54 -15.82 -2.09
N LYS A 143 23.94 -14.92 -1.32
CA LYS A 143 22.83 -15.15 -0.42
C LYS A 143 21.64 -14.31 -0.83
N THR A 144 20.48 -14.95 -0.86
CA THR A 144 19.20 -14.38 -1.21
C THR A 144 18.51 -13.91 0.06
N VAL A 145 18.15 -12.63 0.07
CA VAL A 145 17.31 -12.03 1.09
C VAL A 145 15.96 -11.75 0.47
N GLN A 146 14.90 -12.28 1.05
CA GLN A 146 13.53 -12.01 0.62
C GLN A 146 12.81 -11.24 1.71
N VAL A 147 11.90 -10.35 1.30
CA VAL A 147 10.88 -9.80 2.20
C VAL A 147 9.53 -10.02 1.56
N THR A 148 8.62 -10.59 2.34
CA THR A 148 7.20 -10.62 2.01
C THR A 148 6.52 -9.45 2.72
N VAL A 149 5.98 -8.53 1.94
CA VAL A 149 5.24 -7.38 2.46
C VAL A 149 3.78 -7.77 2.60
N PHE A 150 3.18 -7.54 3.78
CA PHE A 150 1.77 -7.78 4.07
C PHE A 150 1.06 -6.44 4.25
N PRO A 151 0.39 -5.93 3.21
CA PRO A 151 -0.38 -4.71 3.35
C PRO A 151 -1.69 -4.95 4.14
N LEU A 152 -2.24 -3.91 4.77
CA LEU A 152 -3.53 -4.02 5.49
C LEU A 152 -4.71 -4.36 4.57
N TYR A 153 -4.57 -4.03 3.29
CA TYR A 153 -5.57 -4.27 2.27
C TYR A 153 -4.89 -4.93 1.07
N GLY A 154 -5.59 -5.77 0.33
CA GLY A 154 -5.02 -6.47 -0.82
C GLY A 154 -4.10 -7.63 -0.41
N ALA A 155 -3.40 -8.18 -1.39
CA ALA A 155 -2.54 -9.35 -1.25
C ALA A 155 -1.09 -8.95 -0.95
N SER A 156 -0.41 -9.84 -0.24
CA SER A 156 1.02 -9.76 -0.04
C SER A 156 1.80 -9.94 -1.34
N PHE A 157 3.02 -9.42 -1.35
CA PHE A 157 3.96 -9.58 -2.46
C PHE A 157 5.39 -9.70 -1.94
N LYS A 158 6.26 -10.30 -2.75
CA LYS A 158 7.65 -10.57 -2.39
C LYS A 158 8.60 -9.63 -3.12
N ILE A 159 9.65 -9.21 -2.42
CA ILE A 159 10.80 -8.49 -2.97
C ILE A 159 12.05 -9.32 -2.63
N THR A 160 13.02 -9.37 -3.53
CA THR A 160 14.26 -10.14 -3.35
C THR A 160 15.49 -9.27 -3.61
N LEU A 161 16.54 -9.48 -2.83
CA LEU A 161 17.85 -8.87 -2.97
C LEU A 161 18.94 -9.93 -2.78
N GLN A 162 20.09 -9.75 -3.43
CA GLN A 162 21.25 -10.62 -3.28
C GLN A 162 22.37 -9.92 -2.50
N ILE A 163 23.02 -10.66 -1.60
CA ILE A 163 24.19 -10.23 -0.83
C ILE A 163 25.32 -11.22 -1.06
N THR A 164 26.53 -10.73 -1.29
CA THR A 164 27.71 -11.59 -1.34
C THR A 164 28.28 -11.77 0.06
N VAL A 165 28.26 -13.00 0.57
CA VAL A 165 28.86 -13.36 1.86
C VAL A 165 30.28 -13.86 1.65
N THR A 166 31.23 -13.29 2.40
CA THR A 166 32.64 -13.70 2.41
C THR A 166 33.01 -14.36 3.73
N VAL A 167 34.14 -15.09 3.70
CA VAL A 167 34.70 -15.78 4.88
C VAL A 167 35.17 -14.84 5.98
#